data_AF-A0A7J3VRR3-F1
#
_entry.id   AF-A0A7J3VRR3-F1
#
_cell.length_a   1.000
_cell.length_b   1.000
_cell.length_c   1.000
_cell.angle_alpha   90.00
_cell.angle_beta   90.00
_cell.angle_gamma   90.00
#
_symmetry.space_group_name_H-M   'P 1'
#
loop_
_entity.id
_entity.type
_entity.pdbx_description
1 polymer ?
#
loop_
_entity_poly.entity_id
_entity_poly.type
_entity_poly.pdbx_seq_one_letter_code
_entity_poly.pdbx_strand_id
1 'polypeptide(L)'
;MAGCIATGVISIIQYPFWRRWGMIGVLEWHENQCLMSMLFKKNPETLVKEGFMLHFLNGGLAALFYAIIVKSLSLISIDPNLLGISFGLLLWILTLAPIHKPITGVNITRHPLGYKPILLSLVAHVVYGIIVAHIVVIWLG
;
A
#
# COMPACT_ATOMS: atom_id res chain seq x y z
N MET A 1 5.79 -11.75 7.32
CA MET A 1 4.59 -11.46 8.14
C MET A 1 4.39 -9.97 8.40
N ALA A 2 5.46 -9.19 8.68
CA ALA A 2 5.39 -7.74 8.92
C ALA A 2 4.50 -6.98 7.91
N GLY A 3 4.72 -7.20 6.61
CA GLY A 3 3.93 -6.59 5.55
C GLY A 3 2.44 -6.90 5.64
N CYS A 4 2.05 -8.18 5.77
CA CYS A 4 0.64 -8.56 5.90
C CYS A 4 -0.03 -7.95 7.14
N ILE A 5 0.69 -7.87 8.27
CA ILE A 5 0.17 -7.23 9.50
C ILE A 5 -0.08 -5.75 9.24
N ALA A 6 0.91 -5.05 8.69
CA ALA A 6 0.80 -3.64 8.35
C ALA A 6 -0.33 -3.39 7.34
N THR A 7 -0.46 -4.23 6.31
CA THR A 7 -1.57 -4.18 5.34
C THR A 7 -2.93 -4.35 6.01
N GLY A 8 -3.04 -5.26 6.99
CA GLY A 8 -4.25 -5.44 7.78
C GLY A 8 -4.62 -4.19 8.58
N VAL A 9 -3.64 -3.58 9.25
CA VAL A 9 -3.86 -2.34 10.03
C VAL A 9 -4.32 -1.20 9.13
N ILE A 10 -3.62 -0.94 8.02
CA ILE A 10 -4.04 0.13 7.10
C ILE A 10 -5.40 -0.17 6.46
N SER A 11 -5.72 -1.44 6.21
CA SER A 11 -7.02 -1.82 5.65
C SER A 11 -8.17 -1.52 6.62
N ILE A 12 -7.97 -1.71 7.93
CA ILE A 12 -8.94 -1.32 8.96
C ILE A 12 -9.12 0.21 8.97
N ILE A 13 -8.03 0.97 8.87
CA ILE A 13 -8.05 2.44 8.80
C ILE A 13 -8.80 2.92 7.54
N GLN A 14 -8.60 2.25 6.42
CA GLN A 14 -9.19 2.61 5.12
C GLN A 14 -10.66 2.19 4.97
N TYR A 15 -11.10 1.18 5.71
CA TYR A 15 -12.48 0.66 5.68
C TYR A 15 -13.58 1.74 5.77
N PRO A 16 -13.58 2.68 6.75
CA PRO A 16 -14.60 3.73 6.80
C PRO A 16 -14.62 4.63 5.57
N PHE A 17 -13.48 4.87 4.93
CA PHE A 17 -13.38 5.67 3.71
C PHE A 17 -13.95 4.91 2.50
N TRP A 18 -13.65 3.61 2.40
CA TRP A 18 -14.29 2.73 1.41
C TRP A 18 -15.81 2.74 1.56
N ARG A 19 -16.33 2.64 2.79
CA ARG A 19 -17.78 2.71 3.05
C ARG A 19 -18.41 4.02 2.59
N ARG A 20 -17.66 5.13 2.60
CA ARG A 20 -18.14 6.47 2.22
C ARG A 20 -17.98 6.76 0.74
N TRP A 21 -16.90 6.30 0.12
CA TRP A 21 -16.48 6.72 -1.22
C TRP A 21 -16.46 5.59 -2.24
N GLY A 22 -16.76 4.36 -1.82
CA GLY A 22 -16.63 3.18 -2.65
C GLY A 22 -15.16 2.85 -2.94
N MET A 23 -14.94 1.95 -3.90
CA MET A 23 -13.59 1.46 -4.20
C MET A 23 -12.67 2.56 -4.72
N ILE A 24 -13.19 3.45 -5.56
CA ILE A 24 -12.43 4.59 -6.11
C ILE A 24 -11.87 5.52 -5.02
N GLY A 25 -12.41 5.49 -3.80
CA GLY A 25 -11.91 6.29 -2.67
C GLY A 25 -10.70 5.69 -1.95
N VAL A 26 -10.39 4.41 -2.17
CA VAL A 26 -9.25 3.73 -1.57
C VAL A 26 -8.34 3.24 -2.70
N LEU A 27 -7.34 4.07 -3.03
CA LEU A 27 -6.57 3.96 -4.26
C LEU A 27 -5.86 2.61 -4.37
N GLU A 28 -5.30 2.09 -3.28
CA GLU A 28 -4.61 0.80 -3.25
C GLU A 28 -5.59 -0.35 -3.56
N TRP A 29 -6.78 -0.33 -2.98
CA TRP A 29 -7.75 -1.40 -3.20
C TRP A 29 -8.30 -1.36 -4.62
N HIS A 30 -8.59 -0.16 -5.13
CA HIS A 30 -9.02 0.05 -6.50
C HIS A 30 -7.98 -0.46 -7.50
N GLU A 31 -6.71 -0.11 -7.30
CA GLU A 31 -5.60 -0.54 -8.14
C GLU A 31 -5.48 -2.07 -8.16
N ASN A 32 -5.49 -2.71 -6.99
CA ASN A 32 -5.39 -4.16 -6.90
C ASN A 32 -6.60 -4.86 -7.52
N GLN A 33 -7.81 -4.31 -7.37
CA GLN A 33 -9.01 -4.84 -8.02
C GLN A 33 -8.94 -4.74 -9.55
N CYS A 34 -8.49 -3.60 -10.08
CA CYS A 34 -8.29 -3.39 -11.52
C CYS A 34 -7.17 -4.27 -12.08
N LEU A 35 -6.07 -4.48 -11.35
CA LEU A 35 -5.02 -5.43 -11.72
C LEU A 35 -5.58 -6.84 -11.86
N MET A 36 -6.37 -7.30 -10.89
CA MET A 36 -7.00 -8.62 -10.95
C MET A 36 -8.00 -8.70 -12.11
N SER A 37 -8.75 -7.63 -12.38
CA SER A 37 -9.63 -7.52 -13.54
C SER A 37 -8.87 -7.74 -14.85
N MET A 38 -7.70 -7.13 -15.01
CA MET A 38 -6.86 -7.33 -16.21
C MET A 38 -6.32 -8.76 -16.29
N LEU A 39 -5.89 -9.34 -15.16
CA LEU A 39 -5.34 -10.69 -15.12
C LEU A 39 -6.40 -11.77 -15.43
N PHE A 40 -7.59 -11.65 -14.83
CA PHE A 40 -8.67 -12.62 -14.96
C PHE A 40 -9.66 -12.31 -16.08
N LYS A 41 -9.55 -11.14 -16.73
CA LYS A 41 -10.47 -10.64 -17.76
C LYS A 41 -11.93 -10.64 -17.31
N LYS A 42 -12.18 -10.24 -16.06
CA LYS A 42 -13.52 -10.13 -15.46
C LYS A 42 -13.78 -8.71 -15.00
N ASN A 43 -15.05 -8.36 -14.81
CA ASN A 43 -15.41 -7.06 -14.26
C ASN A 43 -14.76 -6.84 -12.88
N PRO A 44 -14.12 -5.69 -12.63
CA PRO A 44 -13.41 -5.42 -11.38
C PRO A 44 -14.32 -5.56 -10.17
N GLU A 45 -15.56 -5.10 -10.26
CA GLU A 45 -16.56 -5.17 -9.18
C GLU A 45 -16.78 -6.58 -8.62
N THR A 46 -16.53 -7.62 -9.41
CA THR A 46 -16.66 -9.02 -8.99
C THR A 46 -15.41 -9.58 -8.30
N LEU A 47 -14.30 -8.85 -8.32
CA LEU A 47 -12.96 -9.27 -7.89
C LEU A 47 -12.46 -8.54 -6.63
N VAL A 48 -13.38 -8.09 -5.78
CA VAL A 48 -13.02 -7.37 -4.53
C VAL A 48 -12.13 -8.24 -3.65
N LYS A 49 -12.48 -9.52 -3.47
CA LYS A 49 -11.74 -10.46 -2.62
C LYS A 49 -10.34 -10.71 -3.18
N GLU A 50 -10.26 -10.95 -4.47
CA GLU A 50 -9.02 -11.17 -5.22
C GLU A 50 -8.10 -9.95 -5.17
N GLY A 51 -8.65 -8.75 -5.38
CA GLY A 51 -7.92 -7.49 -5.21
C GLY A 51 -7.39 -7.32 -3.78
N PHE A 52 -8.20 -7.67 -2.78
CA PHE A 52 -7.75 -7.61 -1.39
C PHE A 52 -6.64 -8.64 -1.08
N MET A 53 -6.73 -9.86 -1.64
CA MET A 53 -5.64 -10.84 -1.53
C MET A 53 -4.35 -10.34 -2.18
N LEU A 54 -4.45 -9.71 -3.36
CA LEU A 54 -3.30 -9.11 -4.03
C LEU A 54 -2.70 -7.96 -3.21
N HIS A 55 -3.53 -7.16 -2.52
CA HIS A 55 -3.06 -6.10 -1.62
C HIS A 55 -2.18 -6.65 -0.48
N PHE A 56 -2.60 -7.77 0.14
CA PHE A 56 -1.82 -8.45 1.16
C PHE A 56 -0.54 -9.08 0.60
N LEU A 57 -0.59 -9.66 -0.60
CA LEU A 57 0.58 -10.19 -1.27
C LEU A 57 1.61 -9.08 -1.55
N ASN A 58 1.15 -7.96 -2.10
CA ASN A 58 1.98 -6.79 -2.39
C ASN A 58 2.60 -6.20 -1.12
N GLY A 59 1.84 -6.09 -0.04
CA GLY A 59 2.39 -5.70 1.27
C GLY A 59 3.44 -6.70 1.77
N GLY A 60 3.14 -7.99 1.75
CA GLY A 60 4.09 -9.04 2.11
C GLY A 60 5.41 -8.95 1.35
N LEU A 61 5.35 -8.79 0.03
CA LEU A 61 6.51 -8.64 -0.84
C LEU A 61 7.28 -7.34 -0.58
N ALA A 62 6.59 -6.21 -0.41
CA ALA A 62 7.22 -4.93 -0.10
C ALA A 62 8.02 -5.01 1.22
N ALA A 63 7.45 -5.63 2.26
CA ALA A 63 8.15 -5.82 3.53
C ALA A 63 9.34 -6.78 3.42
N LEU A 64 9.24 -7.82 2.57
CA LEU A 64 10.37 -8.71 2.29
C LEU A 64 11.53 -7.95 1.65
N PHE A 65 11.26 -7.15 0.61
CA PHE A 65 12.29 -6.33 -0.03
C PHE A 65 12.90 -5.33 0.95
N TYR A 66 12.09 -4.68 1.78
CA TYR A 66 12.57 -3.78 2.83
C TYR A 66 13.52 -4.49 3.80
N ALA A 67 13.16 -5.68 4.31
CA ALA A 67 14.02 -6.44 5.21
C ALA A 67 15.36 -6.84 4.56
N ILE A 68 15.35 -7.22 3.28
CA ILE A 68 16.57 -7.51 2.52
C ILE A 68 17.45 -6.26 2.44
N ILE A 69 16.88 -5.08 2.13
CA ILE A 69 17.63 -3.82 2.03
C ILE A 69 18.23 -3.43 3.38
N VAL A 70 17.44 -3.44 4.45
CA VAL A 70 17.90 -3.09 5.80
C VAL A 70 19.06 -3.97 6.23
N LYS A 71 18.96 -5.29 5.99
CA LYS A 71 20.02 -6.23 6.32
C LYS A 71 21.27 -6.03 5.47
N SER A 72 21.13 -5.94 4.15
CA SER A 72 22.26 -5.84 3.21
C SER A 72 23.04 -4.54 3.35
N LEU A 73 22.38 -3.46 3.76
CA LEU A 73 23.00 -2.15 3.96
C LEU A 73 23.32 -1.85 5.44
N SER A 74 23.14 -2.83 6.34
CA SER A 74 23.41 -2.69 7.77
C SER A 74 22.70 -1.49 8.42
N LEU A 75 21.45 -1.22 8.04
CA LEU A 75 20.69 -0.03 8.45
C LEU A 75 19.99 -0.17 9.81
N ILE A 76 20.17 -1.28 10.52
CA ILE A 76 19.52 -1.56 11.81
C ILE A 76 19.77 -0.50 12.88
N SER A 77 20.91 0.20 12.82
CA SER A 77 21.26 1.27 13.77
C SER A 77 20.55 2.60 13.51
N ILE A 78 19.85 2.75 12.38
CA ILE A 78 19.08 3.96 12.05
C ILE A 78 17.72 3.90 12.76
N ASP A 79 17.23 5.06 13.19
CA ASP A 79 15.91 5.19 13.83
C ASP A 79 14.79 4.52 12.97
N PRO A 80 14.00 3.59 13.55
CA PRO A 80 12.96 2.88 12.81
C PRO A 80 11.84 3.79 12.27
N ASN A 81 11.52 4.92 12.90
CA ASN A 81 10.52 5.85 12.37
C ASN A 81 11.03 6.53 11.11
N LEU A 82 12.30 6.98 11.12
CA LEU A 82 12.92 7.57 9.94
C LEU A 82 12.94 6.57 8.77
N LEU A 83 13.42 5.35 9.01
CA LEU A 83 13.41 4.30 7.98
C LEU A 83 12.00 3.99 7.47
N GLY A 84 11.02 3.90 8.38
CA GLY A 84 9.64 3.59 8.05
C GLY A 84 8.96 4.68 7.24
N ILE A 85 9.13 5.95 7.61
CA ILE A 85 8.61 7.09 6.85
C ILE A 85 9.25 7.12 5.45
N SER A 86 10.57 7.02 5.36
CA SER A 86 11.27 7.00 4.07
C SER A 86 10.81 5.84 3.19
N PHE A 87 10.67 4.64 3.76
CA PHE A 87 10.19 3.48 3.03
C PHE A 87 8.72 3.63 2.58
N GLY A 88 7.84 4.12 3.44
CA GLY A 88 6.44 4.37 3.11
C GLY A 88 6.29 5.39 1.98
N LEU A 89 7.01 6.51 2.04
CA LEU A 89 7.03 7.52 0.98
C LEU A 89 7.58 6.95 -0.33
N LEU A 90 8.68 6.21 -0.28
CA LEU A 90 9.27 5.58 -1.45
C LEU A 90 8.27 4.58 -2.08
N LEU A 91 7.64 3.74 -1.27
CA LEU A 91 6.65 2.79 -1.73
C LEU A 91 5.49 3.50 -2.41
N TRP A 92 4.94 4.55 -1.79
CA TRP A 92 3.84 5.34 -2.35
C TRP A 92 4.20 5.97 -3.70
N ILE A 93 5.41 6.51 -3.83
CA ILE A 93 5.91 7.05 -5.11
C ILE A 93 6.01 5.95 -6.15
N LEU A 94 6.52 4.77 -5.80
CA LEU A 94 6.78 3.71 -6.75
C LEU A 94 5.49 2.99 -7.19
N THR A 95 4.55 2.77 -6.29
CA THR A 95 3.36 1.96 -6.57
C THR A 95 2.19 2.79 -7.06
N LEU A 96 2.00 4.00 -6.54
CA LEU A 96 0.77 4.75 -6.78
C LEU A 96 0.93 5.85 -7.82
N ALA A 97 1.95 6.70 -7.69
CA ALA A 97 2.08 7.90 -8.51
C ALA A 97 2.18 7.61 -10.03
N PRO A 98 3.03 6.68 -10.50
CA PRO A 98 3.15 6.38 -11.93
C PRO A 98 2.15 5.33 -12.43
N ILE A 99 1.69 4.42 -11.56
CA ILE A 99 1.01 3.19 -11.99
C ILE A 99 -0.52 3.28 -11.87
N HIS A 100 -1.04 4.10 -10.96
CA HIS A 100 -2.47 4.11 -10.67
C HIS A 100 -3.34 4.48 -11.87
N LYS A 101 -3.00 5.56 -12.60
CA LYS A 101 -3.78 5.99 -13.77
C LYS A 101 -3.73 4.96 -14.91
N PRO A 102 -2.57 4.40 -15.31
CA PRO A 102 -2.51 3.32 -16.29
C PRO A 102 -3.37 2.11 -15.95
N ILE A 103 -3.46 1.73 -14.67
CA ILE A 103 -4.20 0.53 -14.23
C ILE A 103 -5.70 0.80 -14.13
N THR A 104 -6.08 1.93 -13.53
CA THR A 104 -7.47 2.18 -13.11
C THR A 104 -8.21 3.15 -14.04
N GLY A 105 -7.49 3.84 -14.92
CA GLY A 105 -8.01 4.96 -15.70
C GLY A 105 -8.21 6.25 -14.90
N VAL A 106 -8.04 6.24 -13.58
CA VAL A 106 -8.31 7.38 -12.70
C VAL A 106 -7.03 8.14 -12.38
N ASN A 107 -7.06 9.46 -12.52
CA ASN A 107 -5.92 10.31 -12.20
C ASN A 107 -5.93 10.68 -10.70
N ILE A 108 -4.80 10.48 -10.01
CA ILE A 108 -4.68 10.78 -8.58
C ILE A 108 -4.66 12.28 -8.25
N THR A 109 -4.21 13.15 -9.16
CA THR A 109 -4.19 14.62 -8.97
C THR A 109 -5.45 15.30 -9.46
N ARG A 110 -6.14 14.70 -10.44
CA ARG A 110 -7.45 15.13 -10.96
C ARG A 110 -8.54 14.14 -10.57
N HIS A 111 -8.51 13.69 -9.32
CA HIS A 111 -9.39 12.64 -8.84
C HIS A 111 -10.83 13.15 -8.66
N PRO A 112 -11.89 12.37 -9.01
CA PRO A 112 -13.29 12.81 -8.85
C PRO A 112 -13.67 13.22 -7.43
N LEU A 113 -12.98 12.69 -6.43
CA LEU A 113 -13.18 12.98 -5.01
C LEU A 113 -12.24 14.10 -4.48
N GLY A 114 -11.56 14.82 -5.36
CA GLY A 114 -10.54 15.80 -5.02
C GLY A 114 -9.30 15.16 -4.38
N TYR A 115 -8.60 15.90 -3.51
CA TYR A 115 -7.34 15.45 -2.91
C TYR A 115 -7.48 14.38 -1.81
N LYS A 116 -8.70 13.99 -1.42
CA LYS A 116 -8.91 13.16 -0.23
C LYS A 116 -8.33 11.74 -0.38
N PRO A 117 -8.52 11.03 -1.51
CA PRO A 117 -7.97 9.68 -1.67
C PRO A 117 -6.44 9.66 -1.73
N ILE A 118 -5.83 10.67 -2.36
CA ILE A 118 -4.37 10.77 -2.42
C ILE A 118 -3.77 11.04 -1.03
N LEU A 119 -4.43 11.87 -0.21
CA LEU A 119 -4.01 12.10 1.18
C LEU A 119 -4.17 10.85 2.04
N LEU A 120 -5.32 10.16 1.94
CA LEU A 120 -5.56 8.90 2.65
C LEU A 120 -4.50 7.86 2.29
N SER A 121 -4.20 7.72 1.00
CA SER A 121 -3.19 6.81 0.49
C SER A 121 -1.80 7.12 1.02
N LEU A 122 -1.38 8.39 1.00
CA LEU A 122 -0.08 8.82 1.52
C LEU A 122 0.05 8.50 3.02
N VAL A 123 -0.96 8.84 3.82
CA VAL A 123 -0.99 8.53 5.26
C VAL A 123 -0.94 7.03 5.49
N ALA A 124 -1.72 6.24 4.75
CA ALA A 124 -1.71 4.79 4.85
C ALA A 124 -0.31 4.21 4.57
N HIS A 125 0.39 4.69 3.55
CA HIS A 125 1.74 4.24 3.23
C HIS A 125 2.77 4.59 4.30
N VAL A 126 2.68 5.78 4.90
CA VAL A 126 3.55 6.16 6.03
C VAL A 126 3.29 5.28 7.25
N VAL A 127 2.02 5.05 7.61
CA VAL A 127 1.65 4.14 8.71
C VAL A 127 2.14 2.73 8.43
N TYR A 128 1.94 2.24 7.21
CA TYR A 128 2.44 0.94 6.76
C TYR A 128 3.96 0.83 6.94
N GLY A 129 4.71 1.82 6.44
CA GLY A 129 6.17 1.83 6.49
C GLY A 129 6.70 1.84 7.92
N ILE A 130 6.11 2.62 8.82
CA ILE A 130 6.47 2.66 10.24
C ILE A 130 6.26 1.30 10.90
N ILE A 131 5.10 0.66 10.69
CA ILE A 131 4.80 -0.66 11.27
C ILE A 131 5.79 -1.70 10.76
N VAL A 132 6.04 -1.74 9.44
CA VAL A 132 7.00 -2.67 8.85
C VAL A 132 8.40 -2.46 9.40
N ALA A 133 8.86 -1.20 9.47
CA ALA A 133 10.20 -0.87 9.97
C ALA A 133 10.42 -1.38 11.39
N HIS A 134 9.47 -1.12 12.30
CA HIS A 134 9.58 -1.59 13.69
C HIS A 134 9.63 -3.11 13.77
N ILE A 135 8.70 -3.82 13.11
CA ILE A 135 8.68 -5.29 13.15
C ILE A 135 9.98 -5.88 12.58
N VAL A 136 10.48 -5.31 11.48
CA VAL A 136 11.69 -5.80 10.82
C VAL A 136 12.96 -5.51 11.64
N VAL A 137 13.10 -4.31 12.22
CA VAL A 137 14.24 -3.98 13.08
C VAL A 137 14.25 -4.89 14.32
N ILE A 138 13.09 -5.10 14.96
CA ILE A 138 12.96 -6.03 16.09
C ILE A 138 13.32 -7.47 15.71
N TRP A 139 13.01 -7.89 14.49
CA TRP A 139 13.27 -9.25 14.03
C TRP A 139 14.73 -9.48 13.59
N LEU A 140 15.39 -8.44 13.07
CA LEU A 140 16.76 -8.54 12.56
C LEU A 140 17.85 -8.19 13.60
N GLY A 141 17.52 -7.35 14.59
CA GLY A 141 18.41 -6.97 15.69
C GLY A 141 18.45 -8.02 16.78
#